data_AF-A0A0A0AUG9-F1
#
_entry.id   AF-A0A0A0AUG9-F1
#
_cell.length_a   1.000
_cell.length_b   1.000
_cell.length_c   1.000
_cell.angle_alpha   90.00
_cell.angle_beta   90.00
_cell.angle_gamma   90.00
#
_symmetry.space_group_name_H-M   'P 1'
#
loop_
_entity.id
_entity.type
_entity.pdbx_description
1 polymer ?
#
loop_
_entity_poly.entity_id
_entity_poly.type
_entity_poly.pdbx_seq_one_letter_code
_entity_poly.pdbx_strand_id
1 'polypeptide(L)'
;VLIKVPFSSFDLETWKNVAKGYRSDSVGVTKHFQFLIKQHNPDWSDIQLLLDHMTETEKQLILKTAQDLASDQLKDTGDDIKEHFPLQDSHWDPNRGAHLKLLNAYRDCVVKGMERVIPKTINWSVLYAVRQGPKETPLEFLD
;
A
#
# COMPACT_ATOMS: atom_id res chain seq x y z
N VAL A 1 7.52 21.77 13.25
CA VAL A 1 6.59 20.89 14.00
C VAL A 1 5.55 20.40 13.01
N LEU A 2 5.44 19.09 12.85
CA LEU A 2 4.39 18.45 12.05
C LEU A 2 3.17 18.29 12.96
N ILE A 3 2.03 18.87 12.55
CA ILE A 3 0.76 18.70 13.26
C ILE A 3 0.04 17.52 12.63
N LYS A 4 -0.22 16.48 13.42
CA LYS A 4 -0.97 15.30 12.96
C LYS A 4 -2.43 15.68 12.72
N VAL A 5 -2.93 15.45 11.51
CA VAL A 5 -4.34 15.59 11.17
C VAL A 5 -4.95 14.20 11.10
N PRO A 6 -5.85 13.82 12.03
CA PRO A 6 -6.47 12.50 11.99
C PRO A 6 -7.36 12.36 10.75
N PHE A 7 -7.55 11.13 10.29
CA PHE A 7 -8.56 10.84 9.28
C PHE A 7 -9.95 11.16 9.81
N SER A 8 -10.79 11.78 8.98
CA SER A 8 -12.20 11.95 9.31
C SER A 8 -12.95 10.63 9.19
N SER A 9 -14.14 10.54 9.80
CA SER A 9 -15.02 9.38 9.62
C SER A 9 -15.38 9.15 8.13
N PHE A 10 -15.52 10.23 7.36
CA PHE A 10 -15.81 10.17 5.94
C PHE A 10 -14.63 9.59 5.14
N ASP A 11 -13.39 9.99 5.47
CA ASP A 11 -12.19 9.45 4.84
C ASP A 11 -12.08 7.94 5.09
N LEU A 12 -12.31 7.51 6.33
CA LEU A 12 -12.24 6.08 6.71
C LEU A 12 -13.36 5.27 6.07
N GLU A 13 -14.59 5.80 5.97
CA GLU A 13 -15.69 5.11 5.30
C GLU A 13 -15.46 4.99 3.78
N THR A 14 -14.93 6.05 3.17
CA THR A 14 -14.55 6.06 1.75
C THR A 14 -13.45 5.05 1.50
N TRP A 15 -12.39 5.09 2.30
CA TRP A 15 -11.28 4.14 2.23
C TRP A 15 -11.76 2.70 2.41
N LYS A 16 -12.62 2.42 3.38
CA LYS A 16 -13.21 1.10 3.60
C LYS A 16 -13.90 0.56 2.35
N ASN A 17 -14.62 1.39 1.61
CA ASN A 17 -15.30 0.98 0.39
C ASN A 17 -14.32 0.70 -0.75
N VAL A 18 -13.27 1.51 -0.88
CA VAL A 18 -12.18 1.30 -1.84
C VAL A 18 -11.38 0.03 -1.53
N ALA A 19 -10.98 -0.18 -0.27
CA ALA A 19 -10.15 -1.29 0.18
C ALA A 19 -10.76 -2.67 -0.10
N LYS A 20 -12.10 -2.80 -0.04
CA LYS A 20 -12.81 -4.04 -0.43
C LYS A 20 -12.52 -4.49 -1.86
N GLY A 21 -12.20 -3.55 -2.75
CA GLY A 21 -11.90 -3.80 -4.16
C GLY A 21 -10.47 -4.26 -4.42
N TYR A 22 -9.62 -4.41 -3.40
CA TYR A 22 -8.18 -4.62 -3.58
C TYR A 22 -7.83 -5.83 -4.46
N ARG A 23 -8.59 -6.94 -4.39
CA ARG A 23 -8.36 -8.09 -5.29
C ARG A 23 -8.77 -7.86 -6.73
N SER A 24 -9.75 -7.00 -6.95
CA SER A 24 -10.30 -6.73 -8.27
C SER A 24 -9.51 -5.65 -8.99
N ASP A 25 -9.01 -4.66 -8.25
CA ASP A 25 -8.24 -3.55 -8.77
C ASP A 25 -7.15 -3.13 -7.76
N SER A 26 -6.09 -3.93 -7.65
CA SER A 26 -4.99 -3.64 -6.73
C SER A 26 -4.28 -2.34 -7.08
N VAL A 27 -4.20 -1.99 -8.37
CA VAL A 27 -3.55 -0.77 -8.86
C VAL A 27 -4.34 0.47 -8.44
N GLY A 28 -5.65 0.50 -8.68
CA GLY A 28 -6.50 1.65 -8.31
C GLY A 28 -6.59 1.84 -6.79
N VAL A 29 -6.70 0.75 -6.03
CA VAL A 29 -6.70 0.81 -4.57
C VAL A 29 -5.35 1.31 -4.03
N THR A 30 -4.23 0.87 -4.61
CA THR A 30 -2.89 1.34 -4.21
C THR A 30 -2.69 2.82 -4.51
N LYS A 31 -3.18 3.31 -5.66
CA LYS A 31 -3.17 4.74 -5.98
C LYS A 31 -3.96 5.55 -4.94
N HIS A 32 -5.14 5.09 -4.54
CA HIS A 32 -5.92 5.73 -3.46
C HIS A 32 -5.16 5.76 -2.14
N PHE A 33 -4.51 4.66 -1.77
CA PHE A 33 -3.68 4.58 -0.57
C PHE A 33 -2.52 5.59 -0.61
N GLN A 34 -1.83 5.72 -1.74
CA GLN A 34 -0.78 6.73 -1.94
C GLN A 34 -1.31 8.17 -1.78
N PHE A 35 -2.54 8.46 -2.23
CA PHE A 35 -3.17 9.76 -2.02
C PHE A 35 -3.41 10.04 -0.54
N LEU A 36 -3.95 9.07 0.21
CA LEU A 36 -4.14 9.20 1.66
C LEU A 36 -2.82 9.44 2.39
N ILE A 37 -1.74 8.74 1.98
CA ILE A 37 -0.40 8.98 2.54
C ILE A 37 0.04 10.42 2.33
N LYS A 38 -0.06 10.94 1.10
CA LYS A 38 0.37 12.30 0.76
C LYS A 38 -0.44 13.38 1.48
N GLN A 39 -1.74 13.15 1.66
CA GLN A 39 -2.64 14.12 2.26
C GLN A 39 -2.51 14.17 3.78
N HIS A 40 -2.46 13.01 4.44
CA HIS A 40 -2.55 12.92 5.90
C HIS A 40 -1.20 12.69 6.58
N ASN A 41 -0.15 12.31 5.85
CA ASN A 41 1.14 11.90 6.40
C ASN A 41 0.98 10.90 7.57
N PRO A 42 0.27 9.77 7.36
CA PRO A 42 -0.12 8.83 8.40
C PRO A 42 1.11 8.21 9.07
N ASP A 43 1.10 8.10 10.39
CA ASP A 43 2.13 7.37 11.12
C ASP A 43 1.97 5.84 11.00
N TRP A 44 2.80 5.08 11.70
CA TRP A 44 2.76 3.62 11.65
C TRP A 44 1.38 3.08 12.04
N SER A 45 0.78 3.61 13.11
CA SER A 45 -0.52 3.16 13.62
C SER A 45 -1.65 3.51 12.65
N ASP A 46 -1.61 4.69 12.05
CA ASP A 46 -2.55 5.11 11.03
C ASP A 46 -2.49 4.18 9.79
N ILE A 47 -1.29 3.76 9.38
CA ILE A 47 -1.11 2.80 8.27
C ILE A 47 -1.71 1.44 8.61
N GLN A 48 -1.49 0.94 9.83
CA GLN A 48 -2.13 -0.31 10.28
C GLN A 48 -3.65 -0.21 10.25
N LEU A 49 -4.22 0.90 10.73
CA LEU A 49 -5.66 1.17 10.68
C LEU A 49 -6.20 1.15 9.24
N LEU A 50 -5.48 1.73 8.29
CA LEU A 50 -5.88 1.68 6.88
C LEU A 50 -5.84 0.23 6.36
N LEU A 51 -4.78 -0.52 6.64
CA LEU A 51 -4.66 -1.92 6.20
C LEU A 51 -5.70 -2.85 6.84
N ASP A 52 -6.19 -2.53 8.05
CA ASP A 52 -7.25 -3.30 8.74
C ASP A 52 -8.61 -3.28 8.00
N HIS A 53 -8.79 -2.38 7.03
CA HIS A 53 -9.98 -2.36 6.18
C HIS A 53 -9.91 -3.34 5.00
N MET A 54 -8.75 -3.98 4.79
CA MET A 54 -8.57 -5.09 3.86
C MET A 54 -8.82 -6.43 4.57
N THR A 55 -8.81 -7.55 3.84
CA THR A 55 -8.84 -8.86 4.49
C THR A 55 -7.52 -9.13 5.22
N GLU A 56 -7.56 -9.89 6.32
CA GLU A 56 -6.36 -10.25 7.07
C GLU A 56 -5.29 -10.90 6.19
N THR A 57 -5.70 -11.73 5.22
CA THR A 57 -4.76 -12.36 4.27
C THR A 57 -4.07 -11.33 3.37
N GLU A 58 -4.78 -10.31 2.90
CA GLU A 58 -4.20 -9.24 2.09
C GLU A 58 -3.22 -8.41 2.90
N LYS A 59 -3.63 -7.97 4.10
CA LYS A 59 -2.78 -7.24 5.03
C LYS A 59 -1.47 -7.98 5.30
N GLN A 60 -1.54 -9.26 5.68
CA GLN A 60 -0.36 -10.08 5.97
C GLN A 60 0.54 -10.25 4.74
N LEU A 61 -0.05 -10.44 3.56
CA LEU A 61 0.71 -10.59 2.34
C LEU A 61 1.41 -9.29 1.94
N ILE A 62 0.73 -8.15 2.03
CA ILE A 62 1.28 -6.81 1.77
C ILE A 62 2.45 -6.53 2.72
N LEU A 63 2.27 -6.73 4.02
CA LEU A 63 3.31 -6.48 5.03
C LEU A 63 4.51 -7.40 4.84
N LYS A 64 4.28 -8.68 4.54
CA LYS A 64 5.36 -9.63 4.24
C LYS A 64 6.14 -9.21 3.00
N THR A 65 5.45 -8.90 1.91
CA THR A 65 6.11 -8.45 0.68
C THR A 65 6.86 -7.15 0.92
N ALA A 66 6.29 -6.18 1.62
CA ALA A 66 6.96 -4.94 1.99
C ALA A 66 8.23 -5.20 2.83
N GLN A 67 8.17 -6.12 3.79
CA GLN A 67 9.31 -6.52 4.60
C GLN A 67 10.41 -7.21 3.78
N ASP A 68 10.05 -8.13 2.88
CA ASP A 68 11.00 -8.80 1.99
C ASP A 68 11.75 -7.77 1.12
N LEU A 69 11.03 -6.78 0.61
CA LEU A 69 11.61 -5.68 -0.17
C LEU A 69 12.49 -4.74 0.63
N ALA A 70 12.12 -4.45 1.88
CA ALA A 70 12.95 -3.67 2.78
C ALA A 70 14.23 -4.44 3.13
N SER A 71 14.11 -5.75 3.40
CA SER A 71 15.24 -6.64 3.66
C SER A 71 16.21 -6.68 2.49
N ASP A 72 15.71 -6.84 1.26
CA ASP A 72 16.52 -6.82 0.05
C ASP A 72 17.30 -5.51 -0.13
N GLN A 73 16.71 -4.37 0.22
CA GLN A 73 17.38 -3.06 0.15
C GLN A 73 18.47 -2.89 1.24
N LEU A 74 18.34 -3.58 2.37
CA LEU A 74 19.27 -3.48 3.50
C LEU A 74 20.39 -4.53 3.47
N LYS A 75 20.32 -5.53 2.57
CA LYS A 75 21.32 -6.61 2.44
C LYS A 75 22.76 -6.11 2.36
N ASP A 76 22.98 -4.97 1.70
CA ASP A 76 24.31 -4.40 1.52
C ASP A 76 24.74 -3.43 2.64
N THR A 77 23.81 -3.07 3.54
CA THR A 77 24.04 -2.09 4.61
C THR A 77 24.36 -2.76 5.95
N GLY A 78 23.86 -3.98 6.18
CA GLY A 78 24.08 -4.74 7.42
C GLY A 78 23.18 -4.30 8.59
N ASP A 79 22.25 -3.38 8.33
CA ASP A 79 21.30 -2.85 9.32
C ASP A 79 20.23 -3.88 9.71
N ASP A 80 19.69 -3.77 10.94
CA ASP A 80 18.60 -4.64 11.40
C ASP A 80 17.27 -4.23 10.75
N ILE A 81 16.70 -5.13 9.94
CA ILE A 81 15.39 -4.96 9.31
C ILE A 81 14.29 -4.54 10.29
N LYS A 82 14.36 -4.93 11.57
CA LYS A 82 13.37 -4.56 12.58
C LYS A 82 13.35 -3.07 12.88
N GLU A 83 14.48 -2.38 12.71
CA GLU A 83 14.58 -0.93 12.89
C GLU A 83 14.02 -0.16 11.69
N HIS A 84 13.96 -0.78 10.52
CA HIS A 84 13.50 -0.15 9.27
C HIS A 84 12.08 -0.54 8.87
N PHE A 85 11.66 -1.75 9.21
CA PHE A 85 10.33 -2.28 8.95
C PHE A 85 9.79 -3.03 10.19
N PRO A 86 9.37 -2.29 11.22
CA PRO A 86 8.83 -2.88 12.44
C PRO A 86 7.42 -3.43 12.19
N LEU A 87 7.16 -4.62 12.74
CA LEU A 87 5.83 -5.26 12.73
C LEU A 87 4.96 -4.82 13.92
N GLN A 88 5.51 -4.06 14.86
CA GLN A 88 4.81 -3.47 16.01
C GLN A 88 5.10 -1.97 16.05
N ASP A 89 4.30 -1.21 16.80
CA ASP A 89 4.48 0.24 16.92
C ASP A 89 5.87 0.54 17.53
N SER A 90 6.69 1.21 16.75
CA SER A 90 8.03 1.67 17.13
C SER A 90 8.01 3.09 17.74
N HIS A 91 6.83 3.71 17.85
CA HIS A 91 6.63 5.06 18.39
C HIS A 91 7.50 6.13 17.71
N TRP A 92 7.68 6.01 16.39
CA TRP A 92 8.42 6.97 15.60
C TRP A 92 7.78 8.37 15.63
N ASP A 93 8.42 9.29 16.35
CA ASP A 93 8.05 10.71 16.35
C ASP A 93 8.33 11.40 15.00
N PRO A 94 7.30 11.85 14.25
CA PRO A 94 7.45 12.51 12.96
C PRO A 94 8.13 13.88 13.05
N ASN A 95 8.30 14.45 14.25
CA ASN A 95 9.06 15.69 14.47
C ASN A 95 10.58 15.46 14.55
N ARG A 96 11.03 14.21 14.66
CA ARG A 96 12.45 13.85 14.63
C ARG A 96 12.86 13.45 13.21
N GLY A 97 13.86 14.14 12.65
CA GLY A 97 14.29 13.91 11.27
C GLY A 97 14.70 12.46 10.96
N ALA A 98 15.34 11.76 11.90
CA ALA A 98 15.70 10.35 11.74
C ALA A 98 14.45 9.44 11.67
N HIS A 99 13.50 9.64 12.58
CA HIS A 99 12.25 8.88 12.62
C HIS A 99 11.35 9.17 11.41
N LEU A 100 11.33 10.41 10.93
CA LEU A 100 10.60 10.77 9.71
C LEU A 100 11.15 10.04 8.48
N LYS A 101 12.48 9.88 8.38
CA LYS A 101 13.10 9.10 7.30
C LYS A 101 12.68 7.63 7.35
N LEU A 102 12.72 7.02 8.54
CA LEU A 102 12.27 5.63 8.75
C LEU A 102 10.78 5.47 8.40
N LEU A 103 9.95 6.42 8.83
CA LEU A 103 8.51 6.40 8.55
C LEU A 103 8.19 6.57 7.06
N ASN A 104 8.94 7.41 6.34
CA ASN A 104 8.82 7.53 4.89
C ASN A 104 9.25 6.24 4.18
N ALA A 105 10.37 5.64 4.58
CA ALA A 105 10.81 4.36 4.04
C ALA A 105 9.77 3.25 4.29
N TYR A 106 9.16 3.23 5.48
CA TYR A 106 8.09 2.30 5.80
C TYR A 106 6.85 2.49 4.90
N ARG A 107 6.37 3.73 4.74
CA ARG A 107 5.25 4.06 3.82
C ARG A 107 5.54 3.58 2.41
N ASP A 108 6.73 3.87 1.89
CA ASP A 108 7.14 3.46 0.53
C ASP A 108 7.21 1.94 0.39
N CYS A 109 7.71 1.23 1.41
CA CYS A 109 7.75 -0.23 1.40
C CYS A 109 6.35 -0.83 1.41
N VAL A 110 5.42 -0.29 2.20
CA VAL A 110 4.02 -0.74 2.22
C VAL A 110 3.35 -0.51 0.86
N VAL A 111 3.54 0.67 0.26
CA VAL A 111 3.03 0.98 -1.09
C VAL A 111 3.57 -0.02 -2.11
N LYS A 112 4.89 -0.25 -2.15
CA LYS A 112 5.51 -1.24 -3.05
C LYS A 112 5.03 -2.67 -2.76
N GLY A 113 4.76 -2.98 -1.49
CA GLY A 113 4.14 -4.22 -1.06
C GLY A 113 2.77 -4.39 -1.71
N MET A 114 1.93 -3.35 -1.66
CA MET A 114 0.62 -3.35 -2.30
C MET A 114 0.72 -3.51 -3.83
N GLU A 115 1.65 -2.82 -4.48
CA GLU A 115 1.85 -2.93 -5.93
C GLU A 115 2.31 -4.33 -6.36
N ARG A 116 3.18 -4.97 -5.57
CA ARG A 116 3.75 -6.29 -5.89
C ARG A 116 2.86 -7.45 -5.49
N VAL A 117 1.93 -7.25 -4.57
CA VAL A 117 0.92 -8.24 -4.25
C VAL A 117 -0.07 -8.30 -5.41
N ILE A 118 0.24 -9.14 -6.40
CA ILE A 118 -0.70 -9.50 -7.45
C ILE A 118 -1.72 -10.46 -6.81
N PRO A 119 -3.02 -10.13 -6.81
CA PRO A 119 -4.04 -11.05 -6.35
C PRO A 119 -3.95 -12.34 -7.18
N LYS A 120 -3.65 -13.47 -6.54
CA LYS A 120 -3.50 -14.77 -7.23
C LYS A 120 -4.74 -15.18 -8.04
N THR A 121 -5.90 -14.61 -7.73
CA THR A 121 -7.13 -14.78 -8.51
C THR A 121 -7.21 -13.70 -9.58
N ILE A 122 -6.48 -13.86 -10.67
CA ILE A 122 -6.86 -13.24 -11.95
C ILE A 122 -8.29 -13.70 -12.21
N ASN A 123 -9.22 -12.74 -12.30
CA ASN A 123 -10.58 -13.06 -12.69
C ASN A 123 -10.57 -13.37 -14.19
N TRP A 124 -10.28 -14.63 -14.53
CA TRP A 124 -10.21 -15.11 -15.92
C TRP A 124 -11.48 -14.80 -16.71
N SER A 125 -12.65 -14.74 -16.04
CA SER A 125 -13.90 -14.37 -16.72
C SER A 125 -13.90 -12.94 -17.26
N VAL A 126 -13.24 -11.99 -16.56
CA VAL A 126 -13.04 -10.62 -17.05
C VAL A 126 -12.04 -10.63 -18.21
N LEU A 127 -10.96 -11.40 -18.09
CA LEU A 127 -9.93 -11.48 -19.13
C LEU A 127 -10.47 -12.08 -20.44
N TYR A 128 -11.40 -13.05 -20.36
CA TYR A 128 -12.10 -13.60 -21.54
C TYR A 128 -13.25 -12.72 -22.05
N ALA A 129 -13.75 -11.78 -21.23
CA ALA A 129 -14.77 -10.81 -21.63
C ALA A 129 -14.17 -9.62 -22.41
N VAL A 130 -12.88 -9.32 -22.19
CA VAL A 130 -12.13 -8.30 -22.93
C VAL A 130 -11.87 -8.84 -24.35
N ARG A 131 -12.56 -8.28 -25.33
CA ARG A 131 -12.39 -8.57 -26.76
C ARG A 131 -12.27 -7.26 -27.52
N GLN A 132 -11.32 -7.23 -28.46
CA GLN A 132 -11.14 -6.09 -29.34
C GLN A 132 -12.45 -5.78 -30.06
N GLY A 133 -12.90 -4.54 -29.94
CA GLY A 133 -14.11 -4.08 -30.60
C GLY A 133 -13.98 -4.18 -32.13
N PRO A 134 -15.08 -4.35 -32.88
CA PRO A 134 -15.04 -4.51 -34.34
C PRO A 134 -14.50 -3.29 -35.10
N LYS A 135 -14.30 -2.15 -34.42
CA LYS A 135 -13.72 -0.92 -34.95
C LYS A 135 -12.48 -0.43 -34.20
N GLU A 136 -12.10 -1.14 -33.13
CA GLU A 136 -10.96 -0.78 -32.31
C GLU A 136 -9.70 -1.30 -33.00
N THR A 137 -8.66 -0.49 -33.07
CA THR A 137 -7.38 -0.93 -33.64
C THR A 137 -6.62 -1.79 -32.63
N PRO A 138 -5.71 -2.68 -33.07
CA PRO A 138 -4.95 -3.52 -32.15
C PRO A 138 -4.14 -2.73 -31.12
N LEU A 139 -3.73 -1.49 -31.46
CA LEU A 139 -2.98 -0.64 -30.56
C LEU A 139 -3.89 -0.05 -29.46
N GLU A 140 -5.09 0.41 -29.82
CA GLU A 140 -6.08 0.93 -28.86
C GLU A 140 -6.57 -0.15 -27.88
N PHE A 141 -6.63 -1.40 -28.32
CA PHE A 141 -7.01 -2.52 -27.46
C PHE A 141 -5.93 -2.92 -26.44
N LEU A 142 -4.67 -2.57 -26.69
CA LEU A 142 -3.52 -2.93 -25.85
C LEU A 142 -3.13 -1.84 -24.84
N ASP A 143 -3.69 -0.64 -24.96
CA ASP A 143 -3.51 0.51 -24.04
C ASP A 143 -4.37 0.35 -22.77
#